data_AF-A0A5S6Q4L7-F1
#
_entry.id   AF-A0A5S6Q4L7-F1
#
_cell.length_a   1.000
_cell.length_b   1.000
_cell.length_c   1.000
_cell.angle_alpha   90.00
_cell.angle_beta   90.00
_cell.angle_gamma   90.00
#
_symmetry.space_group_name_H-M   'P 1'
#
loop_
_entity.id
_entity.type
_entity.pdbx_description
1 polymer ?
#
loop_
_entity_poly.entity_id
_entity_poly.type
_entity_poly.pdbx_seq_one_letter_code
_entity_poly.pdbx_strand_id
1 'polypeptide(L)'
;MANIKSSHKDFSGFEFSILKQIDYILSDKDRLRRRTQIKRSEYSCVGESDSCQDEGNNEDVIDAEIFDDDDFYEQLLRELIHRSAGSSTDPLVQGRQWAKLQKLRTKRKRKPIDRRASKGRAIRYHVISKLVNFMAPVDRCKMSEDARAELFSSIFSGSRSIDVADV
;
A
#
# COMPACT_ATOMS: atom_id res chain seq x y z
N MET A 1 -6.15 -44.00 1.20
CA MET A 1 -5.97 -42.79 2.02
C MET A 1 -7.23 -41.95 1.91
N ALA A 2 -8.03 -41.87 2.97
CA ALA A 2 -9.31 -41.18 2.93
C ALA A 2 -9.09 -39.66 3.03
N ASN A 3 -9.58 -38.93 2.03
CA ASN A 3 -9.53 -37.47 1.99
C ASN A 3 -10.72 -36.90 2.78
N ILE A 4 -10.49 -36.57 4.06
CA ILE A 4 -11.51 -35.96 4.91
C ILE A 4 -11.47 -34.45 4.67
N LYS A 5 -12.36 -33.95 3.80
CA LYS A 5 -12.62 -32.51 3.68
C LYS A 5 -13.34 -32.04 4.95
N SER A 6 -12.63 -31.40 5.88
CA SER A 6 -13.22 -30.83 7.09
C SER A 6 -13.90 -29.49 6.76
N SER A 7 -15.19 -29.53 6.45
CA SER A 7 -16.04 -28.34 6.24
C SER A 7 -16.85 -27.97 7.48
N HIS A 8 -16.35 -28.22 8.69
CA HIS A 8 -17.06 -27.87 9.93
C HIS A 8 -16.44 -26.64 10.58
N LYS A 9 -17.24 -25.58 10.64
CA LYS A 9 -16.94 -24.29 11.26
C LYS A 9 -17.41 -24.24 12.72
N ASP A 10 -17.67 -25.41 13.29
CA ASP A 10 -18.16 -25.63 14.65
C ASP A 10 -17.18 -26.54 15.39
N PHE A 11 -16.96 -26.27 16.68
CA PHE A 11 -16.09 -27.05 17.58
C PHE A 11 -16.66 -28.44 17.92
N SER A 12 -17.48 -29.04 17.05
CA SER A 12 -18.02 -30.41 17.21
C SER A 12 -16.96 -31.50 17.05
N GLY A 13 -15.68 -31.14 16.92
CA GLY A 13 -14.53 -32.04 16.85
C GLY A 13 -14.20 -32.80 18.14
N PHE A 14 -15.20 -33.16 18.95
CA PHE A 14 -15.03 -34.01 20.13
C PHE A 14 -14.87 -35.50 19.81
N GLU A 15 -14.88 -35.90 18.53
CA GLU A 15 -14.72 -37.31 18.15
C GLU A 15 -13.25 -37.81 18.21
N PHE A 16 -12.26 -36.92 18.37
CA PHE A 16 -10.86 -37.29 18.49
C PHE A 16 -10.19 -36.66 19.71
N SER A 17 -9.27 -37.41 20.33
CA SER A 17 -8.39 -36.87 21.38
C SER A 17 -7.65 -35.63 20.85
N ILE A 18 -7.52 -34.61 21.70
CA ILE A 18 -6.80 -33.36 21.41
C ILE A 18 -5.41 -33.64 20.80
N LEU A 19 -4.72 -34.67 21.29
CA LEU A 19 -3.42 -35.08 20.76
C LEU A 19 -3.50 -35.52 19.29
N LYS A 20 -4.51 -36.32 18.93
CA LYS A 20 -4.73 -36.74 17.53
C LYS A 20 -5.10 -35.58 16.63
N GLN A 21 -5.83 -34.60 17.16
CA GLN A 21 -6.18 -33.40 16.42
C GLN A 21 -4.95 -32.53 16.17
N ILE A 22 -4.07 -32.38 17.17
CA ILE A 22 -2.78 -31.69 17.02
C ILE A 22 -1.93 -32.40 15.97
N ASP A 23 -1.79 -33.72 16.05
CA ASP A 23 -1.03 -34.51 15.07
C ASP A 23 -1.59 -34.36 13.65
N TYR A 24 -2.92 -34.35 13.50
CA TYR A 24 -3.58 -34.13 12.22
C TYR A 24 -3.31 -32.72 11.67
N ILE A 25 -3.42 -31.68 12.49
CA ILE A 25 -3.14 -30.29 12.08
C ILE A 25 -1.66 -30.14 11.70
N LEU A 26 -0.76 -30.75 12.48
CA LEU A 26 0.69 -30.71 12.24
C LEU A 26 1.14 -31.60 11.07
N SER A 27 0.28 -32.49 10.57
CA SER A 27 0.60 -33.34 9.42
C SER A 27 0.91 -32.54 8.14
N ASP A 28 0.36 -31.33 8.02
CA ASP A 28 0.64 -30.40 6.91
C ASP A 28 1.22 -29.08 7.44
N LYS A 29 2.39 -29.18 8.09
CA LYS A 29 3.10 -28.04 8.69
C LYS A 29 3.50 -26.99 7.65
N ASP A 30 3.88 -27.42 6.44
CA ASP A 30 4.33 -26.50 5.39
C ASP A 30 3.20 -25.60 4.90
N ARG A 31 1.99 -26.15 4.73
CA ARG A 31 0.81 -25.33 4.42
C ARG A 31 0.50 -24.35 5.55
N LEU A 32 0.61 -24.77 6.81
CA LEU A 32 0.35 -23.90 7.95
C LEU A 32 1.35 -22.74 8.00
N ARG A 33 2.63 -23.02 7.74
CA ARG A 33 3.70 -22.01 7.66
C ARG A 33 3.48 -21.03 6.50
N ARG A 34 3.13 -21.53 5.32
CA ARG A 34 2.83 -20.66 4.17
C ARG A 34 1.66 -19.72 4.47
N ARG A 35 0.64 -20.20 5.19
CA ARG A 35 -0.53 -19.38 5.56
C ARG A 35 -0.18 -18.18 6.44
N THR A 36 0.83 -18.30 7.31
CA THR A 36 1.31 -17.21 8.18
C THR A 36 2.30 -16.29 7.46
N GLN A 37 2.82 -16.66 6.30
CA GLN A 37 3.84 -15.90 5.56
C GLN A 37 3.24 -15.02 4.47
N ILE A 38 1.91 -14.87 4.43
CA ILE A 38 1.21 -14.09 3.41
C ILE A 38 1.07 -12.64 3.89
N LYS A 39 1.51 -11.69 3.07
CA LYS A 39 1.32 -10.26 3.33
C LYS A 39 -0.13 -9.84 3.04
N ARG A 40 -0.99 -9.83 4.07
CA ARG A 40 -2.43 -9.50 3.92
C ARG A 40 -2.76 -8.01 4.01
N SER A 41 -1.83 -7.18 4.48
CA SER A 41 -2.03 -5.74 4.65
C SER A 41 -0.93 -4.91 3.99
N GLU A 42 -1.31 -3.71 3.56
CA GLU A 42 -0.40 -2.72 2.97
C GLU A 42 0.47 -2.11 4.08
N TYR A 43 1.68 -2.65 4.25
CA TYR A 43 2.75 -2.05 5.05
C TYR A 43 4.10 -2.25 4.34
N SER A 44 5.07 -1.39 4.65
CA SER A 44 6.44 -1.50 4.15
C SER A 44 7.30 -2.09 5.26
N CYS A 45 8.04 -3.14 4.94
CA CYS A 45 9.02 -3.72 5.85
C CYS A 45 10.25 -2.80 5.88
N VAL A 46 10.80 -2.54 7.07
CA VAL A 46 12.00 -1.70 7.20
C VAL A 46 13.17 -2.42 6.54
N GLY A 47 13.80 -1.81 5.53
CA GLY A 47 14.89 -2.41 4.77
C GLY A 47 14.48 -2.99 3.42
N GLU A 48 13.19 -2.98 3.08
CA GLU A 48 12.68 -3.33 1.76
C GLU A 48 13.15 -2.26 0.76
N SER A 49 14.02 -2.62 -0.19
CA SER A 49 14.38 -1.74 -1.30
C SER A 49 13.16 -1.56 -2.21
N ASP A 50 12.89 -0.32 -2.66
CA ASP A 50 11.74 0.06 -3.50
C ASP A 50 11.60 -0.72 -4.84
N SER A 51 12.45 -1.71 -5.09
CA SER A 51 12.54 -2.54 -6.29
C SER A 51 11.45 -3.61 -6.42
N CYS A 52 10.60 -3.82 -5.41
CA CYS A 52 9.60 -4.90 -5.43
C CYS A 52 8.19 -4.43 -5.85
N GLN A 53 8.04 -3.16 -6.27
CA GLN A 53 6.75 -2.60 -6.71
C GLN A 53 6.47 -2.87 -8.21
N ASP A 54 6.99 -3.96 -8.78
CA ASP A 54 6.71 -4.34 -10.15
C ASP A 54 5.46 -5.24 -10.22
N GLU A 55 4.38 -4.62 -10.70
CA GLU A 55 3.49 -5.16 -11.73
C GLU A 55 2.83 -6.54 -11.48
N GLY A 56 1.58 -6.50 -11.03
CA GLY A 56 0.50 -7.18 -11.76
C GLY A 56 0.19 -8.64 -11.46
N ASN A 57 0.95 -9.36 -10.62
CA ASN A 57 0.58 -10.72 -10.21
C ASN A 57 0.28 -10.76 -8.71
N ASN A 58 -1.02 -10.71 -8.36
CA ASN A 58 -1.52 -10.98 -6.99
C ASN A 58 -1.40 -12.48 -6.66
N GLU A 59 -0.27 -13.10 -6.96
CA GLU A 59 0.09 -14.36 -6.34
C GLU A 59 0.60 -13.98 -4.96
N ASP A 60 -0.07 -14.51 -3.93
CA ASP A 60 0.26 -14.31 -2.52
C ASP A 60 1.78 -14.22 -2.33
N VAL A 61 2.31 -13.01 -2.13
CA VAL A 61 3.75 -12.83 -1.91
C VAL A 61 4.07 -13.49 -0.59
N ILE A 62 4.55 -14.74 -0.67
CA ILE A 62 4.97 -15.54 0.48
C ILE A 62 6.34 -15.03 0.87
N ASP A 63 6.41 -14.28 1.95
CA ASP A 63 7.65 -13.80 2.53
C ASP A 63 8.01 -14.64 3.76
N ALA A 64 9.19 -15.24 3.73
CA ALA A 64 9.64 -16.12 4.81
C ALA A 64 9.84 -15.38 6.14
N GLU A 65 10.09 -14.07 6.10
CA GLU A 65 10.32 -13.21 7.26
C GLU A 65 9.03 -12.67 7.88
N ILE A 66 7.90 -12.75 7.15
CA ILE A 66 6.59 -12.32 7.65
C ILE A 66 5.96 -13.42 8.50
N PHE A 67 5.41 -13.03 9.65
CA PHE A 67 4.56 -13.88 10.48
C PHE A 67 3.25 -13.16 10.81
N ASP A 68 2.18 -13.56 10.11
CA ASP A 68 0.82 -13.06 10.23
C ASP A 68 -0.04 -14.06 11.02
N ASP A 69 -0.41 -13.70 12.25
CA ASP A 69 -1.30 -14.45 13.13
C ASP A 69 -2.72 -13.85 13.22
N ASP A 70 -3.11 -12.96 12.29
CA ASP A 70 -4.39 -12.24 12.34
C ASP A 70 -5.60 -13.18 12.43
N ASP A 71 -5.58 -14.35 11.76
CA ASP A 71 -6.67 -15.33 11.83
C ASP A 71 -6.86 -15.88 13.26
N PHE A 72 -5.74 -16.14 13.94
CA PHE A 72 -5.73 -16.67 15.30
C PHE A 72 -6.09 -15.57 16.30
N TYR A 73 -5.52 -14.39 16.14
CA TYR A 73 -5.89 -13.21 16.92
C TYR A 73 -7.38 -12.88 16.78
N GLU A 74 -7.95 -12.96 15.57
CA GLU A 74 -9.38 -12.74 15.35
C GLU A 74 -10.24 -13.79 16.08
N GLN A 75 -9.82 -15.05 16.14
CA GLN A 75 -10.49 -16.09 16.92
C GLN A 75 -10.46 -15.79 18.42
N LEU A 76 -9.28 -15.47 18.98
CA LEU A 76 -9.14 -15.10 20.39
C LEU A 76 -9.95 -13.86 20.74
N LEU A 77 -9.96 -12.86 19.86
CA LEU A 77 -10.74 -11.64 20.04
C LEU A 77 -12.25 -11.93 20.04
N ARG A 78 -12.72 -12.79 19.12
CA ARG A 78 -14.13 -13.22 19.09
C ARG A 78 -14.51 -13.96 20.37
N GLU A 79 -13.66 -14.86 20.84
CA GLU A 79 -13.88 -15.60 22.08
C GLU A 79 -13.89 -14.67 23.31
N LEU A 80 -12.94 -13.73 23.38
CA LEU A 80 -12.87 -12.72 24.44
C LEU A 80 -14.13 -11.85 24.45
N ILE A 81 -14.59 -11.40 23.28
CA ILE A 81 -15.82 -10.63 23.14
C ILE A 81 -17.02 -11.49 23.56
N HIS A 82 -17.11 -12.75 23.13
CA HIS A 82 -18.21 -13.64 23.53
C HIS A 82 -18.24 -13.87 25.05
N ARG A 83 -17.08 -14.08 25.68
CA ARG A 83 -16.97 -14.26 27.14
C ARG A 83 -17.30 -12.97 27.89
N SER A 84 -16.83 -11.82 27.41
CA SER A 84 -17.12 -10.51 27.99
C SER A 84 -18.57 -10.08 27.79
N ALA A 85 -19.18 -10.43 26.66
CA ALA A 85 -20.57 -10.12 26.34
C ALA A 85 -21.57 -11.08 26.97
N GLY A 86 -21.11 -12.18 27.61
CA GLY A 86 -21.94 -13.06 28.42
C GLY A 86 -22.65 -12.36 29.60
N SER A 87 -22.30 -11.11 29.91
CA SER A 87 -23.02 -10.26 30.87
C SER A 87 -24.20 -9.48 30.27
N SER A 88 -24.36 -9.44 28.94
CA SER A 88 -25.41 -8.67 28.26
C SER A 88 -26.01 -9.49 27.12
N THR A 89 -27.22 -10.02 27.33
CA THR A 89 -27.93 -10.92 26.43
C THR A 89 -28.71 -10.22 25.31
N ASP A 90 -28.62 -8.89 25.19
CA ASP A 90 -29.40 -8.12 24.22
C ASP A 90 -28.78 -8.16 22.80
N PRO A 91 -29.46 -8.77 21.81
CA PRO A 91 -28.99 -8.86 20.42
C PRO A 91 -28.76 -7.49 19.77
N LEU A 92 -29.44 -6.44 20.24
CA LEU A 92 -29.29 -5.07 19.71
C LEU A 92 -27.95 -4.45 20.09
N VAL A 93 -27.44 -4.76 21.29
CA VAL A 93 -26.14 -4.27 21.78
C VAL A 93 -25.00 -4.95 21.01
N GLN A 94 -25.12 -6.26 20.78
CA GLN A 94 -24.15 -7.02 19.99
C GLN A 94 -24.07 -6.52 18.54
N GLY A 95 -25.22 -6.26 17.90
CA GLY A 95 -25.26 -5.70 16.54
C GLY A 95 -24.61 -4.32 16.43
N ARG A 96 -24.78 -3.45 17.42
CA ARG A 96 -24.15 -2.12 17.46
C ARG A 96 -22.63 -2.19 17.63
N GLN A 97 -22.14 -3.09 18.50
CA GLN A 97 -20.70 -3.30 18.69
C GLN A 97 -20.05 -3.85 17.42
N TRP A 98 -20.69 -4.83 16.77
CA TRP A 98 -20.23 -5.39 15.51
C TRP A 98 -20.16 -4.33 14.40
N ALA A 99 -21.19 -3.48 14.27
CA ALA A 99 -21.20 -2.37 13.33
C ALA A 99 -20.09 -1.33 13.61
N LYS A 100 -19.75 -1.08 14.88
CA LYS A 100 -18.62 -0.21 15.27
C LYS A 100 -17.27 -0.82 14.87
N LEU A 101 -17.12 -2.13 15.02
CA LEU A 101 -15.92 -2.86 14.61
C LEU A 101 -15.72 -2.83 13.09
N GLN A 102 -16.81 -2.98 12.32
CA GLN A 102 -16.77 -2.85 10.85
C GLN A 102 -16.36 -1.44 10.40
N LYS A 103 -16.84 -0.40 11.08
CA LYS A 103 -16.41 1.00 10.83
C LYS A 103 -14.93 1.25 11.16
N LEU A 104 -14.36 0.52 12.12
CA LEU A 104 -12.93 0.61 12.43
C LEU A 104 -12.08 -0.11 11.37
N ARG A 105 -12.56 -1.26 10.86
CA ARG A 105 -11.92 -2.01 9.76
C ARG A 105 -11.84 -1.18 8.47
N THR A 106 -12.88 -0.44 8.11
CA THR A 106 -12.87 0.41 6.91
C THR A 106 -11.92 1.61 7.04
N LYS A 107 -11.72 2.14 8.25
CA LYS A 107 -10.75 3.23 8.51
C LYS A 107 -9.29 2.80 8.41
N ARG A 108 -8.97 1.50 8.54
CA ARG A 108 -7.60 1.00 8.36
C ARG A 108 -7.15 1.06 6.90
N LYS A 109 -8.08 0.95 5.93
CA LYS A 109 -7.83 1.11 4.49
C LYS A 109 -7.75 2.59 4.08
N ARG A 110 -6.94 3.41 4.76
CA ARG A 110 -6.76 4.80 4.34
C ARG A 110 -6.04 4.79 3.00
N LYS A 111 -6.54 5.58 2.05
CA LYS A 111 -5.90 5.75 0.74
C LYS A 111 -4.42 6.11 0.94
N PRO A 112 -3.49 5.58 0.12
CA PRO A 112 -2.10 5.98 0.18
C PRO A 112 -2.02 7.50 0.01
N ILE A 113 -1.49 8.16 1.03
CA ILE A 113 -1.27 9.60 1.02
C ILE A 113 0.15 9.80 0.51
N ASP A 114 0.30 10.50 -0.61
CA ASP A 114 1.60 10.89 -1.13
C ASP A 114 2.31 11.79 -0.10
N ARG A 115 3.24 11.18 0.65
CA ARG A 115 4.02 11.85 1.71
C ARG A 115 4.99 12.88 1.13
N ARG A 116 5.40 12.72 -0.14
CA ARG A 116 6.32 13.61 -0.86
C ARG A 116 5.59 14.83 -1.44
N ALA A 117 4.30 14.72 -1.71
CA ALA A 117 3.44 15.87 -2.03
C ALA A 117 3.15 16.78 -0.83
N SER A 118 3.40 16.32 0.41
CA SER A 118 3.15 17.14 1.60
C SER A 118 4.18 18.28 1.72
N LYS A 119 3.70 19.47 2.06
CA LYS A 119 4.51 20.70 2.27
C LYS A 119 5.30 21.20 1.05
N GLY A 120 4.79 20.98 -0.17
CA GLY A 120 5.33 21.64 -1.37
C GLY A 120 6.69 21.12 -1.84
N ARG A 121 7.11 19.92 -1.40
CA ARG A 121 8.34 19.28 -1.87
C ARG A 121 8.25 18.73 -3.29
N ALA A 122 7.04 18.67 -3.85
CA ALA A 122 6.78 18.32 -5.24
C ALA A 122 6.19 19.53 -5.99
N ILE A 123 6.73 19.83 -7.17
CA ILE A 123 6.21 20.89 -8.05
C ILE A 123 4.86 20.43 -8.61
N ARG A 124 3.83 21.27 -8.44
CA ARG A 124 2.50 21.03 -8.99
C ARG A 124 2.14 22.15 -9.95
N TYR A 125 1.77 21.78 -11.16
CA TYR A 125 1.31 22.72 -12.18
C TYR A 125 -0.16 23.07 -11.95
N HIS A 126 -0.44 23.83 -10.88
CA HIS A 126 -1.76 24.36 -10.58
C HIS A 126 -1.72 25.89 -10.64
N VAL A 127 -2.67 26.49 -11.34
CA VAL A 127 -2.77 27.95 -11.46
C VAL A 127 -3.18 28.53 -10.10
N ILE A 128 -2.41 29.51 -9.59
CA ILE A 128 -2.74 30.20 -8.33
C ILE A 128 -3.40 31.53 -8.71
N SER A 129 -4.72 31.63 -8.54
CA SER A 129 -5.52 32.78 -9.02
C SER A 129 -5.01 34.14 -8.53
N LYS A 130 -4.47 34.21 -7.31
CA LYS A 130 -3.91 35.45 -6.73
C LYS A 130 -2.58 35.90 -7.37
N LEU A 131 -1.88 34.99 -8.05
CA LEU A 131 -0.60 35.25 -8.72
C LEU A 131 -0.78 35.48 -10.23
N VAL A 132 -2.00 35.29 -10.76
CA VAL A 132 -2.31 35.59 -12.16
C VAL A 132 -2.22 37.10 -12.37
N ASN A 133 -1.54 37.52 -13.44
CA ASN A 133 -1.32 38.93 -13.80
C ASN A 133 -0.64 39.77 -12.71
N PHE A 134 0.16 39.16 -11.84
CA PHE A 134 0.84 39.89 -10.75
C PHE A 134 1.81 40.96 -11.26
N MET A 135 2.46 40.73 -12.41
CA MET A 135 3.35 41.69 -13.07
C MET A 135 3.20 41.58 -14.59
N ALA A 136 3.32 42.71 -15.27
CA ALA A 136 3.48 42.73 -16.72
C ALA A 136 4.92 42.33 -17.10
N PRO A 137 5.14 41.65 -18.23
CA PRO A 137 6.48 41.39 -18.76
C PRO A 137 7.22 42.72 -19.01
N VAL A 138 8.46 42.83 -18.53
CA VAL A 138 9.31 44.00 -18.76
C VAL A 138 10.63 43.54 -19.36
N ASP A 139 10.86 43.93 -20.61
CA ASP A 139 12.10 43.61 -21.31
C ASP A 139 13.21 44.55 -20.84
N ARG A 140 14.15 44.00 -20.07
CA ARG A 140 15.36 44.72 -19.60
C ARG A 140 16.60 44.40 -20.44
N CYS A 141 16.45 43.62 -21.50
CA CYS A 141 17.56 43.20 -22.34
C CYS A 141 18.04 44.38 -23.19
N LYS A 142 19.33 44.72 -23.08
CA LYS A 142 19.98 45.76 -23.92
C LYS A 142 20.53 45.20 -25.23
N MET A 143 20.77 43.89 -25.27
CA MET A 143 21.32 43.19 -26.42
C MET A 143 20.19 42.81 -27.39
N SER A 144 20.43 42.95 -28.69
CA SER A 144 19.50 42.49 -29.72
C SER A 144 19.35 40.97 -29.68
N GLU A 145 18.22 40.48 -30.18
CA GLU A 145 17.95 39.05 -30.23
C GLU A 145 18.97 38.30 -31.09
N ASP A 146 19.42 38.89 -32.20
CA ASP A 146 20.44 38.32 -33.08
C ASP A 146 21.79 38.15 -32.39
N ALA A 147 22.25 39.20 -31.70
CA ALA A 147 23.51 39.15 -30.94
C ALA A 147 23.43 38.12 -29.80
N ARG A 148 22.26 37.95 -29.20
CA ARG A 148 22.01 36.92 -28.18
C ARG A 148 22.09 35.51 -28.76
N ALA A 149 21.44 35.28 -29.90
CA ALA A 149 21.43 33.99 -30.58
C ALA A 149 22.84 33.60 -31.04
N GLU A 150 23.58 34.55 -31.62
CA GLU A 150 24.97 34.37 -32.02
C GLU A 150 25.84 34.01 -30.82
N LEU A 151 25.75 34.79 -29.72
CA LEU A 151 26.47 34.51 -28.49
C LEU A 151 26.21 33.09 -28.00
N PHE A 152 24.95 32.70 -27.77
CA PHE A 152 24.61 31.37 -27.25
C PHE A 152 25.05 30.24 -28.19
N SER A 153 25.02 30.46 -29.50
CA SER A 153 25.53 29.48 -30.46
C SER A 153 27.05 29.29 -30.40
N SER A 154 27.79 30.29 -29.90
CA SER A 154 29.24 30.31 -29.84
C SER A 154 29.82 29.82 -28.49
N ILE A 155 28.99 29.72 -27.43
CA ILE A 155 29.47 29.45 -26.05
C ILE A 155 30.21 28.10 -25.89
N PHE A 156 29.76 27.04 -26.56
CA PHE A 156 30.31 25.68 -26.33
C PHE A 156 30.89 24.99 -27.57
N SER A 157 30.82 25.62 -28.75
CA SER A 157 31.48 25.16 -29.98
C SER A 157 31.43 26.26 -31.03
N GLY A 158 32.60 26.70 -31.51
CA GLY A 158 32.75 27.85 -32.39
C GLY A 158 32.13 27.70 -33.79
N SER A 159 31.73 28.86 -34.33
CA SER A 159 31.31 29.14 -35.71
C SER A 159 30.22 28.23 -36.29
N ARG A 160 28.99 28.75 -36.37
CA ARG A 160 28.07 28.34 -37.44
C ARG A 160 28.80 28.55 -38.77
N SER A 161 29.08 27.48 -39.51
CA SER A 161 29.33 27.57 -40.95
C SER A 161 28.05 28.12 -41.57
N ILE A 162 28.07 29.41 -41.91
CA ILE A 162 27.03 30.00 -42.74
C ILE A 162 27.29 29.46 -44.14
N ASP A 163 26.63 28.35 -44.48
CA ASP A 163 26.47 27.95 -45.87
C ASP A 163 25.57 29.01 -46.51
N VAL A 164 26.19 30.01 -47.10
CA VAL A 164 25.54 30.92 -48.04
C VAL A 164 25.09 30.04 -49.20
N ALA A 165 23.81 29.66 -49.19
CA ALA A 165 23.17 29.12 -50.37
C ALA A 165 23.16 30.23 -51.43
N ASP A 166 23.93 29.99 -52.47
CA ASP A 166 23.94 30.76 -53.71
C ASP A 166 22.55 30.72 -54.37
N VAL A 167 22.13 31.88 -54.88
CA VAL A 167 20.96 32.20 -55.75
C VAL A 167 19.59 32.39 -55.08
#